data_AF-S6ABW7-F1
#
_entry.id   AF-S6ABW7-F1
#
_cell.length_a   1.000
_cell.length_b   1.000
_cell.length_c   1.000
_cell.angle_alpha   90.00
_cell.angle_beta   90.00
_cell.angle_gamma   90.00
#
_symmetry.space_group_name_H-M   'P 1'
#
loop_
_entity.id
_entity.type
_entity.pdbx_description
1 polymer ?
#
loop_
_entity_poly.entity_id
_entity_poly.type
_entity_poly.pdbx_seq_one_letter_code
_entity_poly.pdbx_strand_id
1 'polypeptide(L)'
;MQTSFPPLGTDEFREFMDKHELNYKRYSTTVEIPEWPGTERCGLTVHFLPCQQVKVTTSCWASYSPNYPIQDPRHVKEPAVCPK
;
A
#
# COMPACT_ATOMS: atom_id res chain seq x y z
N MET A 1 -28.35 10.46 11.28
CA MET A 1 -27.15 9.68 10.95
C MET A 1 -26.42 9.43 12.27
N GLN A 2 -26.44 8.20 12.80
CA GLN A 2 -25.71 7.91 14.04
C GLN A 2 -24.23 7.80 13.67
N THR A 3 -23.43 8.76 14.10
CA THR A 3 -21.96 8.71 14.00
C THR A 3 -21.46 7.58 14.90
N SER A 4 -20.90 6.53 14.30
CA SER A 4 -20.33 5.38 15.03
C SER A 4 -19.04 5.69 15.79
N PHE A 5 -18.63 6.95 15.83
CA PHE A 5 -17.36 7.41 16.40
C PHE A 5 -17.62 8.47 17.48
N PRO A 6 -16.94 8.40 18.64
CA PRO A 6 -16.95 9.46 19.64
C PRO A 6 -16.40 10.79 19.09
N PRO A 7 -16.73 11.94 19.71
CA PRO A 7 -16.20 13.24 19.31
C PRO A 7 -14.67 13.31 19.40
N LEU A 8 -14.02 13.91 18.40
CA LEU A 8 -12.56 14.05 18.38
C LEU A 8 -12.06 14.83 19.61
N GLY A 9 -10.95 14.37 20.19
CA GLY A 9 -10.27 15.05 21.29
C GLY A 9 -10.76 14.70 22.70
N THR A 10 -11.81 13.89 22.84
CA THR A 10 -12.30 13.44 24.15
C THR A 10 -11.53 12.21 24.67
N ASP A 11 -11.68 11.89 25.96
CA ASP A 11 -11.16 10.64 26.54
C ASP A 11 -11.80 9.42 25.87
N GLU A 12 -13.09 9.46 25.55
CA GLU A 12 -13.81 8.35 24.91
C GLU A 12 -13.27 8.09 23.50
N PHE A 13 -12.86 9.13 22.77
CA PHE A 13 -12.20 8.96 21.48
C PHE A 13 -10.83 8.29 21.61
N ARG A 14 -10.06 8.64 22.65
CA ARG A 14 -8.78 7.98 22.92
C ARG A 14 -8.97 6.49 23.23
N GLU A 15 -9.88 6.14 24.13
CA GLU A 15 -10.18 4.74 24.43
C GLU A 15 -10.73 3.96 23.22
N PHE A 16 -11.54 4.62 22.39
CA PHE A 16 -12.02 4.05 21.14
C PHE A 16 -10.85 3.73 20.20
N MET A 17 -9.90 4.66 20.04
CA MET A 17 -8.73 4.46 19.20
C MET A 17 -7.81 3.36 19.74
N ASP A 18 -7.60 3.27 21.06
CA ASP A 18 -6.80 2.21 21.68
C ASP A 18 -7.40 0.83 21.39
N LYS A 19 -8.72 0.68 21.53
CA LYS A 19 -9.44 -0.56 21.17
C LYS A 19 -9.36 -0.84 19.67
N HIS A 20 -9.41 0.20 18.84
CA HIS A 20 -9.35 0.06 17.40
C HIS A 20 -7.98 -0.43 16.93
N GLU A 21 -6.90 0.08 17.54
CA GLU A 21 -5.52 -0.28 17.22
C GLU A 21 -5.25 -1.79 17.38
N LEU A 22 -5.93 -2.46 18.33
CA LEU A 22 -5.82 -3.91 18.53
C LEU A 22 -6.21 -4.73 17.28
N ASN A 23 -6.94 -4.14 16.33
CA ASN A 23 -7.34 -4.80 15.09
C ASN A 23 -6.34 -4.60 13.94
N TYR A 24 -5.31 -3.78 14.14
CA TYR A 24 -4.32 -3.51 13.09
C TYR A 24 -3.44 -4.73 12.86
N LYS A 25 -3.31 -5.10 11.58
CA LYS A 25 -2.33 -6.09 11.15
C LYS A 25 -1.10 -5.35 10.65
N ARG A 26 0.07 -5.70 11.19
CA ARG A 26 1.36 -5.14 10.79
C ARG A 26 2.09 -6.17 9.94
N TYR A 27 2.44 -5.79 8.71
CA TYR A 27 3.18 -6.61 7.77
C TYR A 27 4.49 -5.92 7.42
N SER A 28 5.55 -6.70 7.22
CA SER A 28 6.84 -6.20 6.76
C SER A 28 7.41 -7.15 5.70
N THR A 29 8.07 -6.56 4.71
CA THR A 29 8.79 -7.30 3.68
C THR A 29 9.97 -6.45 3.22
N THR A 30 11.08 -7.11 2.89
CA THR A 30 12.22 -6.47 2.24
C THR A 30 12.11 -6.72 0.75
N VAL A 31 12.33 -5.67 -0.04
CA VAL A 31 12.25 -5.73 -1.51
C VAL A 31 13.44 -4.98 -2.08
N GLU A 32 13.97 -5.51 -3.18
CA GLU A 32 15.03 -4.84 -3.92
C GLU A 32 14.47 -3.60 -4.63
N ILE A 33 15.20 -2.50 -4.56
CA ILE A 33 14.85 -1.28 -5.28
C ILE A 33 15.52 -1.36 -6.66
N PRO A 34 14.76 -1.34 -7.76
CA PRO A 34 15.36 -1.36 -9.09
C PRO A 34 16.17 -0.09 -9.33
N GLU A 35 17.24 -0.20 -10.12
CA GLU A 35 18.03 0.95 -10.54
C GLU A 35 17.19 1.96 -11.32
N TRP A 36 17.55 3.24 -11.25
CA TRP A 36 16.92 4.23 -12.11
C TRP A 36 17.38 4.03 -13.56
N PRO A 37 16.46 4.13 -14.54
CA PRO A 37 16.86 4.06 -15.94
C PRO A 37 17.74 5.27 -16.30
N GLY A 38 18.98 4.99 -16.70
CA GLY A 38 19.94 6.02 -17.14
C GLY A 38 20.45 6.90 -15.98
N THR A 39 20.52 8.21 -16.21
CA THR A 39 21.02 9.19 -15.23
C THR A 39 19.91 9.93 -14.49
N GLU A 40 18.64 9.68 -14.83
CA GLU A 40 17.51 10.44 -14.33
C GLU A 40 16.93 9.83 -13.05
N ARG A 41 16.98 10.59 -11.96
CA ARG A 41 16.32 10.22 -10.71
C ARG A 41 14.87 10.66 -10.76
N CYS A 42 14.01 9.73 -11.14
CA CYS A 42 12.56 9.92 -11.19
C CYS A 42 11.86 9.33 -9.96
N GLY A 43 10.52 9.27 -10.00
CA GLY A 43 9.70 8.81 -8.89
C GLY A 43 9.97 7.35 -8.50
N LEU A 44 9.96 7.10 -7.19
CA LEU A 44 9.91 5.77 -6.59
C LEU A 44 8.46 5.47 -6.21
N THR A 45 7.88 4.41 -6.76
CA THR A 45 6.50 4.01 -6.48
C THR A 45 6.49 2.63 -5.82
N VAL A 46 5.75 2.52 -4.72
CA VAL A 46 5.51 1.26 -4.01
C VAL A 46 4.11 0.76 -4.39
N HIS A 47 4.05 -0.45 -4.90
CA HIS A 47 2.82 -1.14 -5.29
C HIS A 47 2.50 -2.22 -4.27
N PHE A 48 1.30 -2.16 -3.70
CA PHE A 48 0.75 -3.22 -2.85
C PHE A 48 -0.07 -4.15 -3.73
N LEU A 49 0.38 -5.39 -3.86
CA LEU A 49 -0.27 -6.44 -4.62
C LEU A 49 -1.07 -7.37 -3.69
N PRO A 50 -1.96 -8.20 -4.25
CA PRO A 50 -2.59 -9.28 -3.51
C PRO A 50 -1.57 -10.17 -2.78
N CYS A 51 -2.01 -10.85 -1.72
CA CYS A 51 -1.15 -11.73 -0.94
C CYS A 51 0.02 -11.03 -0.25
N GLN A 52 -0.18 -9.77 0.13
CA GLN A 52 0.83 -8.94 0.83
C GLN A 52 2.14 -8.79 0.05
N GLN A 53 2.12 -9.04 -1.26
CA GLN A 53 3.29 -8.86 -2.10
C GLN A 53 3.50 -7.37 -2.34
N VAL A 54 4.76 -6.94 -2.36
CA VAL A 54 5.13 -5.56 -2.63
C VAL A 54 6.06 -5.54 -3.82
N LYS A 55 5.79 -4.66 -4.78
CA LYS A 55 6.72 -4.36 -5.86
C LYS A 55 7.10 -2.89 -5.81
N VAL A 56 8.34 -2.58 -6.16
CA VAL A 56 8.84 -1.22 -6.19
C VAL A 56 9.31 -0.92 -7.60
N THR A 57 8.98 0.28 -8.09
CA THR A 57 9.42 0.75 -9.40
C THR A 57 9.99 2.14 -9.31
N THR A 58 11.10 2.34 -10.00
CA THR A 58 11.65 3.63 -10.35
C THR A 58 11.18 3.98 -11.76
N SER A 59 10.50 5.11 -11.95
CA SER A 59 10.05 5.52 -13.28
C SER A 59 9.78 7.02 -13.37
N CYS A 60 10.07 7.57 -14.55
CA CYS A 60 9.65 8.92 -14.96
C CYS A 60 8.25 8.92 -15.58
N TRP A 61 7.76 7.73 -15.94
CA TRP A 61 6.44 7.57 -16.54
C TRP A 61 5.37 7.53 -15.46
N ALA A 62 4.19 8.09 -15.77
CA ALA A 62 3.01 7.92 -14.94
C ALA A 62 2.51 6.45 -15.00
N SER A 63 1.80 6.01 -13.97
CA SER A 63 1.33 4.62 -13.82
C SER A 63 0.36 4.14 -14.91
N TYR A 64 -0.26 5.04 -15.66
CA TYR A 64 -1.12 4.74 -16.81
C TYR A 64 -0.37 4.71 -18.15
N SER A 65 0.93 4.99 -18.15
CA SER A 65 1.74 4.98 -19.36
C SER A 65 1.98 3.54 -19.86
N PRO A 66 1.93 3.30 -21.17
CA PRO A 66 2.36 2.01 -21.74
C PRO A 66 3.85 1.72 -21.48
N ASN A 67 4.64 2.76 -21.18
CA ASN A 67 6.07 2.63 -20.86
C ASN A 67 6.34 2.44 -19.36
N TYR A 68 5.29 2.34 -18.53
CA TYR A 68 5.48 2.14 -17.10
C TYR A 68 6.00 0.71 -16.82
N PRO A 69 7.01 0.52 -15.94
CA PRO A 69 7.65 -0.79 -15.76
C PRO A 69 6.74 -1.89 -15.21
N ILE A 70 5.71 -1.54 -14.45
CA ILE A 70 4.71 -2.49 -13.95
C ILE A 70 3.41 -2.32 -14.74
N GLN A 71 3.03 -3.37 -15.46
CA GLN A 71 1.77 -3.42 -16.22
C GLN A 71 0.76 -4.38 -15.57
N ASP A 72 0.93 -4.68 -14.28
CA ASP A 72 0.02 -5.55 -13.55
C ASP A 72 -1.42 -4.99 -13.62
N PRO A 73 -2.43 -5.85 -13.84
CA PRO A 73 -3.81 -5.39 -13.92
C PRO A 73 -4.22 -4.68 -12.63
N ARG A 74 -5.07 -3.66 -12.75
CA ARG A 74 -5.65 -2.98 -11.59
C ARG A 74 -6.86 -3.76 -11.06
N HIS A 75 -7.15 -3.60 -9.77
CA HIS A 75 -8.31 -4.21 -9.11
C HIS A 75 -8.35 -5.74 -9.18
N VAL A 76 -7.18 -6.37 -9.10
CA VAL A 76 -7.07 -7.83 -9.03
C VAL A 76 -7.66 -8.31 -7.70
N LYS A 77 -8.53 -9.32 -7.77
CA LYS A 77 -9.04 -9.98 -6.57
C LYS A 77 -7.93 -10.81 -5.94
N GLU A 78 -7.87 -10.80 -4.61
CA GLU A 78 -6.96 -11.68 -3.90
C GLU A 78 -7.35 -13.14 -4.14
N PRO A 79 -6.40 -14.02 -4.51
CA PRO A 79 -6.69 -15.41 -4.71
C PRO A 79 -7.12 -16.08 -3.39
N ALA A 80 -7.89 -17.15 -3.48
CA ALA A 80 -8.36 -17.88 -2.31
C ALA A 80 -7.22 -18.48 -1.46
N VAL A 81 -6.07 -18.73 -2.09
CA VAL A 81 -4.86 -19.21 -1.43
C VAL A 81 -3.69 -18.37 -1.91
N CYS A 82 -2.95 -17.80 -0.98
CA CYS A 82 -1.73 -17.07 -1.27
C CYS A 82 -0.52 -18.00 -1.32
N PRO A 83 0.35 -17.87 -2.33
CA PRO A 83 1.62 -18.58 -2.34
C PRO A 83 2.45 -18.14 -1.12
N LYS A 84 3.21 -19.08 -0.53
CA LYS A 84 4.15 -18.82 0.55
C LYS A 84 5.51 -18.43 0.01
#